data_AF-R5GR96-F1
#
_entry.id   AF-R5GR96-F1
#
_cell.length_a   1.000
_cell.length_b   1.000
_cell.length_c   1.000
_cell.angle_alpha   90.00
_cell.angle_beta   90.00
_cell.angle_gamma   90.00
#
_symmetry.space_group_name_H-M   'P 1'
#
loop_
_entity.id
_entity.type
_entity.pdbx_description
1 polymer ?
#
loop_
_entity_poly.entity_id
_entity_poly.type
_entity_poly.pdbx_seq_one_letter_code
_entity_poly.pdbx_strand_id
1 'polypeptide(L)'
;MNKFIIDEAANELLECWRIAHADSIRSCITEAVWYFDRFELVYRSKEREISGFCERHNKYFEVKLYEQGVRTATLKLRASEKPGEDVAMQMVPNKSLVNMDDPEQRESMQRMLQQVARNALTVNALLVVGNLVEPSDRVVSANSVRYQDGDRTFVFRPYKDTCYAVASGSHRSPEGAFPVRGHFRRYKDGKVVWIESYMKGVE
;
A
#
# COMPACT_ATOMS: atom_id res chain seq x y z
N MET A 1 10.95 -5.76 7.15
CA MET A 1 10.55 -4.89 6.04
C MET A 1 9.08 -4.45 6.16
N ASN A 2 8.72 -3.25 5.71
CA ASN A 2 7.33 -2.77 5.64
C ASN A 2 6.44 -3.67 4.77
N LYS A 3 5.21 -3.92 5.20
CA LYS A 3 4.25 -4.80 4.53
C LYS A 3 2.97 -4.08 4.20
N PHE A 4 2.36 -4.38 3.07
CA PHE A 4 1.08 -3.84 2.64
C PHE A 4 0.13 -5.00 2.38
N ILE A 5 -0.97 -5.05 3.12
CA ILE A 5 -1.99 -6.09 2.93
C ILE A 5 -2.91 -5.68 1.79
N ILE A 6 -3.01 -6.56 0.79
CA ILE A 6 -3.84 -6.39 -0.39
C ILE A 6 -4.92 -7.48 -0.38
N ASP A 7 -6.06 -7.18 0.22
CA ASP A 7 -7.27 -7.97 0.01
C ASP A 7 -8.01 -7.51 -1.26
N GLU A 8 -9.14 -8.15 -1.58
CA GLU A 8 -9.95 -7.83 -2.75
C GLU A 8 -10.39 -6.36 -2.77
N ALA A 9 -10.90 -5.85 -1.65
CA ALA A 9 -11.33 -4.46 -1.51
C ALA A 9 -10.16 -3.47 -1.66
N ALA A 10 -9.01 -3.75 -1.06
CA ALA A 10 -7.81 -2.94 -1.22
C ALA A 10 -7.33 -2.93 -2.68
N ASN A 11 -7.41 -4.07 -3.37
CA ASN A 11 -7.03 -4.16 -4.77
C ASN A 11 -7.93 -3.32 -5.67
N GLU A 12 -9.25 -3.34 -5.44
CA GLU A 12 -10.21 -2.48 -6.14
C GLU A 12 -9.92 -0.99 -5.91
N LEU A 13 -9.66 -0.59 -4.66
CA LEU A 13 -9.34 0.79 -4.32
C LEU A 13 -8.06 1.27 -4.99
N LEU A 14 -7.02 0.42 -5.02
CA LEU A 14 -5.77 0.73 -5.70
C LEU A 14 -5.97 0.84 -7.21
N GLU A 15 -6.82 0.01 -7.80
CA GLU A 15 -7.11 0.06 -9.23
C GLU A 15 -7.87 1.34 -9.61
N CYS A 16 -8.89 1.72 -8.85
CA CYS A 16 -9.60 2.99 -9.03
C CYS A 16 -8.64 4.18 -8.89
N TRP A 17 -7.79 4.17 -7.85
CA TRP A 17 -6.81 5.24 -7.64
C TRP A 17 -5.80 5.30 -8.79
N ARG A 18 -5.32 4.15 -9.28
CA ARG A 18 -4.38 4.05 -10.40
C ARG A 18 -4.94 4.68 -11.67
N ILE A 19 -6.20 4.41 -11.99
CA ILE A 19 -6.87 4.97 -13.17
C ILE A 19 -6.97 6.50 -13.04
N ALA A 20 -7.38 6.99 -11.86
CA ALA A 20 -7.50 8.43 -11.60
C ALA A 20 -6.15 9.18 -11.58
N HIS A 21 -5.04 8.50 -11.26
CA HIS A 21 -3.73 9.11 -11.03
C HIS A 21 -2.62 8.54 -11.93
N ALA A 22 -2.97 8.10 -13.14
CA ALA A 22 -2.01 7.49 -14.08
C ALA A 22 -0.78 8.39 -14.35
N ASP A 23 -0.97 9.70 -14.51
CA ASP A 23 0.11 10.66 -14.73
C ASP A 23 1.03 10.83 -13.52
N SER A 24 0.49 10.69 -12.31
CA SER A 24 1.26 10.73 -11.07
C SER A 24 2.16 9.49 -10.95
N ILE A 25 1.62 8.32 -11.28
CA ILE A 25 2.39 7.07 -11.33
C ILE A 25 3.50 7.18 -12.37
N ARG A 26 3.18 7.69 -13.57
CA ARG A 26 4.14 7.96 -14.64
C ARG A 26 5.30 8.80 -14.14
N SER A 27 4.99 9.93 -13.52
CA SER A 27 5.98 10.89 -13.04
C SER A 27 6.88 10.28 -11.96
N CYS A 28 6.32 9.52 -11.01
CA CYS A 28 7.13 8.84 -9.99
C CYS A 28 8.13 7.85 -10.61
N ILE A 29 7.74 7.16 -11.68
CA ILE A 29 8.61 6.19 -12.37
C ILE A 29 9.70 6.90 -13.17
N THR A 30 9.34 7.90 -13.98
CA THR A 30 10.30 8.61 -14.85
C THR A 30 11.33 9.40 -14.05
N GLU A 31 10.89 10.05 -12.97
CA GLU A 31 11.77 10.82 -12.07
C GLU A 31 12.47 9.93 -11.03
N ALA A 32 12.26 8.61 -11.08
CA ALA A 32 12.78 7.65 -10.12
C ALA A 32 12.55 8.06 -8.65
N VAL A 33 11.34 8.55 -8.36
CA VAL A 33 10.89 8.95 -7.03
C VAL A 33 10.23 7.75 -6.35
N TRP A 34 10.82 7.33 -5.23
CA TRP A 34 10.36 6.18 -4.48
C TRP A 34 10.21 6.52 -3.00
N TYR A 35 9.13 6.04 -2.40
CA TYR A 35 8.86 6.24 -0.98
C TYR A 35 9.62 5.25 -0.09
N PHE A 36 9.70 3.98 -0.53
CA PHE A 36 10.47 2.93 0.13
C PHE A 36 11.46 2.30 -0.84
N ASP A 37 12.67 2.00 -0.35
CA ASP A 37 13.62 1.18 -1.10
C ASP A 37 13.19 -0.29 -1.14
N ARG A 38 12.51 -0.76 -0.08
CA ARG A 38 12.06 -2.15 0.07
C ARG A 38 10.71 -2.23 0.77
N PHE A 39 9.78 -3.02 0.24
CA PHE A 39 8.51 -3.33 0.87
C PHE A 39 7.93 -4.67 0.37
N GLU A 40 6.96 -5.21 1.11
CA GLU A 40 6.22 -6.42 0.75
C GLU A 40 4.77 -6.07 0.43
N LEU A 41 4.25 -6.58 -0.68
CA LEU A 41 2.81 -6.67 -0.92
C LEU A 41 2.35 -8.07 -0.54
N VAL A 42 1.38 -8.19 0.35
CA VAL A 42 0.87 -9.48 0.82
C VAL A 42 -0.59 -9.60 0.41
N TYR A 43 -0.85 -10.47 -0.55
CA TYR A 43 -2.19 -10.82 -1.01
C TYR A 43 -2.69 -12.00 -0.19
N ARG A 44 -3.77 -11.79 0.56
CA ARG A 44 -4.39 -12.83 1.39
C ARG A 44 -5.74 -13.21 0.84
N SER A 45 -5.89 -14.46 0.43
CA SER A 45 -7.18 -15.11 0.29
C SER A 45 -7.33 -16.17 1.39
N LYS A 46 -8.55 -16.74 1.53
CA LYS A 46 -8.80 -17.83 2.47
C LYS A 46 -7.95 -19.09 2.19
N GLU A 47 -7.48 -19.24 0.96
CA GLU A 47 -6.85 -20.47 0.46
C GLU A 47 -5.38 -20.28 0.07
N ARG A 48 -4.95 -19.03 -0.18
CA ARG A 48 -3.61 -18.73 -0.70
C ARG A 48 -3.07 -17.43 -0.12
N GLU A 49 -1.79 -17.46 0.23
CA GLU A 49 -1.01 -16.27 0.52
C GLU A 49 0.06 -16.12 -0.57
N ILE A 50 0.06 -14.95 -1.21
CA ILE A 50 1.02 -14.57 -2.25
C ILE A 50 1.71 -13.30 -1.77
N SER A 51 3.04 -13.31 -1.80
CA SER A 51 3.86 -12.15 -1.41
C SER A 51 4.68 -11.64 -2.58
N GLY A 52 4.56 -10.35 -2.86
CA GLY A 52 5.41 -9.59 -3.78
C GLY A 52 6.45 -8.79 -3.01
N PHE A 53 7.69 -9.29 -2.97
CA PHE A 53 8.82 -8.56 -2.40
C PHE A 53 9.35 -7.57 -3.42
N CYS A 54 9.24 -6.30 -3.08
CA CYS A 54 9.53 -5.19 -3.96
C CYS A 54 10.81 -4.48 -3.51
N GLU A 55 11.77 -4.31 -4.42
CA GLU A 55 13.09 -3.75 -4.10
C GLU A 55 13.57 -2.82 -5.20
N ARG A 56 13.94 -1.59 -4.82
CA ARG A 56 14.56 -0.61 -5.70
C ARG A 56 16.04 -0.95 -5.90
N HIS A 57 16.47 -0.92 -7.15
CA HIS A 57 17.87 -0.89 -7.54
C HIS A 57 18.16 0.35 -8.38
N ASN A 58 19.44 0.69 -8.57
CA ASN A 58 19.86 1.88 -9.31
C ASN A 58 19.32 1.95 -10.75
N LYS A 59 19.06 0.80 -11.39
CA LYS A 59 18.69 0.73 -12.82
C LYS A 59 17.31 0.11 -13.08
N TYR A 60 16.67 -0.43 -12.05
CA TYR A 60 15.40 -1.13 -12.19
C TYR A 60 14.75 -1.30 -10.83
N PHE A 61 13.45 -1.54 -10.84
CA PHE A 61 12.70 -1.98 -9.67
C PHE A 61 12.42 -3.48 -9.80
N GLU A 62 12.70 -4.26 -8.77
CA GLU A 62 12.56 -5.71 -8.77
C GLU A 62 11.35 -6.13 -7.96
N VAL A 63 10.57 -7.05 -8.49
CA VAL A 63 9.46 -7.72 -7.81
C VAL A 63 9.73 -9.21 -7.81
N LYS A 64 9.90 -9.78 -6.62
CA LYS A 64 10.03 -11.23 -6.41
C LYS A 64 8.70 -11.76 -5.89
N LEU A 65 8.12 -12.69 -6.62
CA LEU A 65 6.86 -13.32 -6.25
C LEU A 65 7.13 -14.59 -5.46
N TYR A 66 6.41 -14.73 -4.35
CA TYR A 66 6.40 -15.90 -3.51
C TYR A 66 4.96 -16.39 -3.37
N GLU A 67 4.75 -17.69 -3.55
CA GLU A 67 3.48 -18.34 -3.25
C GLU A 67 3.74 -19.34 -2.13
N GLN A 68 3.00 -19.23 -1.02
CA GLN A 68 3.18 -20.08 0.17
C GLN A 68 4.64 -20.13 0.67
N GLY A 69 5.37 -19.01 0.55
CA GLY A 69 6.77 -18.89 0.97
C GLY A 69 7.81 -19.42 -0.03
N VAL A 70 7.39 -20.01 -1.16
CA VAL A 70 8.29 -20.47 -2.22
C VAL A 70 8.40 -19.41 -3.31
N ARG A 71 9.62 -19.03 -3.69
CA ARG A 71 9.84 -18.05 -4.77
C ARG A 71 9.45 -18.65 -6.12
N THR A 72 8.38 -18.16 -6.72
CA THR A 72 7.84 -18.65 -7.99
C THR A 72 8.37 -17.86 -9.19
N ALA A 73 8.58 -16.55 -9.03
CA ALA A 73 8.97 -15.70 -10.14
C ALA A 73 9.75 -14.46 -9.69
N THR A 74 10.42 -13.83 -10.66
CA THR A 74 11.06 -12.53 -10.48
C THR A 74 10.84 -11.70 -11.72
N LEU A 75 10.59 -10.43 -11.49
CA LEU A 75 10.30 -9.44 -12.50
C LEU A 75 11.17 -8.22 -12.27
N LYS A 76 11.80 -7.74 -13.32
CA LYS A 76 12.49 -6.45 -13.31
C LYS A 76 11.65 -5.46 -14.11
N LEU A 77 11.46 -4.28 -13.53
CA LEU A 77 10.69 -3.18 -14.06
C LEU A 77 11.66 -2.02 -14.36
N ARG A 78 11.62 -1.48 -15.58
CA ARG A 78 12.45 -0.33 -16.01
C ARG A 78 11.59 0.70 -16.71
N ALA A 79 11.79 1.99 -16.39
CA ALA A 79 11.13 3.06 -17.12
C ALA A 79 11.38 2.90 -18.64
N SER A 80 10.31 2.87 -19.42
CA SER A 80 10.40 2.89 -20.88
C SER A 80 10.44 4.34 -21.35
N GLU A 81 11.42 4.68 -22.17
CA GLU A 81 11.55 6.02 -22.79
C GLU A 81 10.68 6.17 -24.04
N LYS A 82 9.98 5.12 -24.47
CA LYS A 82 9.19 5.13 -25.71
C LYS A 82 7.83 5.83 -25.52
N PRO A 83 7.53 6.87 -26.32
CA PRO A 83 6.21 7.49 -26.34
C PRO A 83 5.14 6.47 -26.81
N GLY A 84 4.05 6.32 -26.04
CA GLY A 84 2.92 5.46 -26.41
C GLY A 84 2.95 4.04 -25.84
N GLU A 85 4.10 3.59 -25.28
CA GLU A 85 4.10 2.51 -24.30
C GLU A 85 3.66 3.13 -22.97
N ASP A 86 2.66 2.52 -22.32
CA ASP A 86 1.95 3.01 -21.14
C ASP A 86 2.86 3.07 -19.90
N VAL A 87 3.89 3.94 -19.90
CA VAL A 87 5.05 3.91 -18.97
C VAL A 87 5.41 2.47 -18.65
N ALA A 88 5.43 1.65 -19.71
CA ALA A 88 5.20 0.23 -19.53
C ALA A 88 6.55 -0.31 -19.12
N MET A 89 6.75 -0.41 -17.81
CA MET A 89 7.93 -0.99 -17.21
C MET A 89 8.27 -2.25 -18.00
N GLN A 90 9.43 -2.29 -18.67
CA GLN A 90 9.76 -3.45 -19.50
C GLN A 90 9.84 -4.66 -18.57
N MET A 91 8.83 -5.51 -18.63
CA MET A 91 8.76 -6.73 -17.85
C MET A 91 9.79 -7.69 -18.41
N VAL A 92 10.85 -7.94 -17.65
CA VAL A 92 11.80 -9.03 -17.94
C VAL A 92 11.47 -10.19 -17.02
N PRO A 93 10.59 -11.13 -17.43
CA PRO A 93 10.32 -12.33 -16.66
C PRO A 93 11.58 -13.18 -16.53
N ASN A 94 11.82 -13.74 -15.35
CA ASN A 94 12.94 -14.66 -15.12
C ASN A 94 12.74 -16.00 -15.88
N LYS A 95 13.84 -16.74 -16.10
CA LYS A 95 13.87 -18.04 -16.80
C LYS A 95 12.85 -19.06 -16.28
N SER A 96 12.43 -18.93 -15.03
CA SER A 96 11.41 -19.77 -14.37
C SER A 96 10.05 -19.76 -15.08
N LEU A 97 9.61 -18.61 -15.62
CA LEU A 97 8.34 -18.51 -16.38
C LEU A 97 8.47 -19.06 -17.80
N VAL A 98 9.68 -18.96 -18.38
CA VAL A 98 9.97 -19.41 -19.74
C VAL A 98 9.97 -20.93 -19.82
N ASN A 99 10.29 -21.60 -18.71
CA ASN A 99 10.37 -23.06 -18.61
C ASN A 99 9.10 -23.71 -18.03
N MET A 100 7.98 -22.97 -17.90
CA MET A 100 6.70 -23.58 -17.53
C MET A 100 6.07 -24.25 -18.75
N ASP A 101 5.91 -25.56 -18.67
CA ASP A 101 5.37 -26.39 -19.75
C ASP A 101 3.85 -26.22 -19.95
N ASP A 102 3.12 -25.89 -18.88
CA ASP A 102 1.68 -25.67 -18.90
C ASP A 102 1.34 -24.21 -19.30
N PRO A 103 0.70 -23.99 -20.47
CA PRO A 103 0.34 -22.65 -20.93
C PRO A 103 -0.63 -21.90 -20.02
N GLU A 104 -1.58 -22.59 -19.38
CA GLU A 104 -2.60 -21.97 -18.51
C GLU A 104 -1.97 -21.48 -17.21
N GLN A 105 -1.11 -22.31 -16.60
CA GLN A 105 -0.36 -21.92 -15.40
C GLN A 105 0.57 -20.74 -15.69
N ARG A 106 1.23 -20.75 -16.86
CA ARG A 106 2.10 -19.65 -17.28
C ARG A 106 1.33 -18.34 -17.45
N GLU A 107 0.16 -18.38 -18.08
CA GLU A 107 -0.68 -17.19 -18.27
C GLU A 107 -1.20 -16.66 -16.92
N SER A 108 -1.69 -17.54 -16.05
CA SER A 108 -2.14 -17.19 -14.70
C SER A 108 -1.04 -16.51 -13.89
N MET A 109 0.16 -17.08 -13.89
CA MET A 109 1.33 -16.51 -13.22
C MET A 109 1.73 -15.15 -13.81
N GLN A 110 1.65 -15.00 -15.13
CA GLN A 110 1.95 -13.73 -15.80
C GLN A 110 0.96 -12.63 -15.42
N ARG A 111 -0.34 -12.94 -15.33
CA ARG A 111 -1.37 -12.00 -14.84
C ARG A 111 -1.11 -11.60 -13.39
N MET A 112 -0.78 -12.56 -12.53
CA MET A 112 -0.46 -12.30 -11.12
C MET A 112 0.76 -11.37 -10.98
N LEU A 113 1.82 -11.63 -11.74
CA LEU A 113 3.02 -10.78 -11.75
C LEU A 113 2.73 -9.36 -12.23
N GLN A 114 1.90 -9.22 -13.27
CA GLN A 114 1.46 -7.91 -13.74
C GLN A 114 0.68 -7.17 -12.67
N GLN A 115 -0.23 -7.85 -11.95
CA GLN A 115 -1.01 -7.24 -10.88
C GLN A 115 -0.12 -6.77 -9.72
N VAL A 116 0.82 -7.62 -9.28
CA VAL A 116 1.75 -7.30 -8.19
C VAL A 116 2.65 -6.12 -8.58
N ALA A 117 3.16 -6.13 -9.82
CA ALA A 117 3.96 -5.04 -10.34
C ALA A 117 3.19 -3.72 -10.38
N ARG A 118 1.96 -3.74 -10.93
CA ARG A 118 1.09 -2.56 -10.99
C ARG A 118 0.83 -2.01 -9.59
N ASN A 119 0.41 -2.86 -8.66
CA ASN A 119 0.15 -2.44 -7.30
C ASN A 119 1.40 -1.89 -6.62
N ALA A 120 2.60 -2.43 -6.89
CA ALA A 120 3.83 -1.90 -6.31
C ALA A 120 4.09 -0.46 -6.76
N LEU A 121 3.85 -0.15 -8.04
CA LEU A 121 3.98 1.19 -8.60
C LEU A 121 2.89 2.12 -8.06
N THR A 122 1.66 1.64 -8.00
CA THR A 122 0.51 2.39 -7.46
C THR A 122 0.73 2.74 -5.99
N VAL A 123 1.14 1.78 -5.16
CA VAL A 123 1.43 2.01 -3.74
C VAL A 123 2.56 3.01 -3.56
N ASN A 124 3.62 2.89 -4.36
CA ASN A 124 4.70 3.87 -4.34
C ASN A 124 4.18 5.29 -4.65
N ALA A 125 3.45 5.45 -5.75
CA ALA A 125 2.92 6.75 -6.16
C ALA A 125 1.88 7.29 -5.17
N LEU A 126 1.03 6.44 -4.61
CA LEU A 126 0.06 6.82 -3.58
C LEU A 126 0.78 7.39 -2.35
N LEU A 127 1.87 6.76 -1.92
CA LEU A 127 2.64 7.23 -0.76
C LEU A 127 3.50 8.46 -1.08
N VAL A 128 3.90 8.68 -2.33
CA VAL A 128 4.59 9.92 -2.72
C VAL A 128 3.58 11.05 -2.85
N VAL A 129 2.56 10.87 -3.69
CA VAL A 129 1.63 11.91 -4.15
C VAL A 129 0.47 12.10 -3.19
N GLY A 130 -0.13 11.02 -2.68
CA GLY A 130 -1.19 11.12 -1.66
C GLY A 130 -0.70 11.81 -0.39
N ASN A 131 0.60 11.72 -0.10
CA ASN A 131 1.23 12.47 0.99
C ASN A 131 1.49 13.96 0.69
N LEU A 132 1.61 14.33 -0.58
CA LEU A 132 1.94 15.69 -1.02
C LEU A 132 0.70 16.51 -1.41
N VAL A 133 -0.36 15.87 -1.90
CA VAL A 133 -1.49 16.54 -2.56
C VAL A 133 -2.72 16.69 -1.66
N GLU A 134 -2.93 15.78 -0.71
CA GLU A 134 -4.09 15.83 0.18
C GLU A 134 -3.65 15.98 1.65
N PRO A 135 -3.50 17.21 2.17
CA PRO A 135 -3.11 17.43 3.56
C PRO A 135 -4.27 17.05 4.50
N SER A 136 -4.41 15.76 4.79
CA SER A 136 -5.22 15.29 5.91
C SER A 136 -4.33 14.70 6.99
N ASP A 137 -4.70 14.88 8.25
CA ASP A 137 -4.01 14.26 9.40
C ASP A 137 -4.02 12.72 9.37
N ARG A 138 -4.70 12.12 8.39
CA ARG A 138 -4.89 10.68 8.19
C ARG A 138 -3.91 10.08 7.18
N VAL A 139 -3.12 10.94 6.53
CA VAL A 139 -2.10 10.58 5.55
C VAL A 139 -0.92 9.85 6.21
N VAL A 140 -0.35 8.86 5.51
CA VAL A 140 0.86 8.15 5.95
C VAL A 140 2.02 9.13 5.94
N SER A 141 2.17 9.97 6.98
CA SER A 141 3.26 10.92 6.96
C SER A 141 4.60 10.17 6.98
N ALA A 142 5.44 10.47 5.99
CA ALA A 142 6.87 10.16 6.02
C ALA A 142 7.53 10.75 7.29
N ASN A 143 6.89 11.71 7.94
CA ASN A 143 7.36 12.26 9.21
C ASN A 143 7.06 11.37 10.42
N SER A 144 6.14 10.39 10.32
CA SER A 144 6.06 9.28 11.29
C SER A 144 7.15 8.22 11.08
N VAL A 145 7.94 8.34 9.99
CA VAL A 145 9.12 7.52 9.65
C VAL A 145 10.39 8.08 10.29
N ARG A 146 10.41 9.35 10.73
CA ARG A 146 11.57 9.92 11.46
C ARG A 146 11.60 9.59 12.96
N TYR A 147 10.57 8.98 13.52
CA TYR A 147 10.56 8.56 14.93
C TYR A 147 10.12 7.09 15.07
N GLN A 148 11.12 6.28 15.40
CA GLN A 148 11.09 5.00 16.13
C GLN A 148 10.79 3.71 15.37
N ASP A 149 11.89 2.95 15.21
CA ASP A 149 12.07 1.49 15.21
C ASP A 149 10.88 0.61 14.83
N GLY A 150 10.96 0.06 13.61
CA GLY A 150 10.27 -1.19 13.30
C GLY A 150 9.60 -1.21 11.94
N ASP A 151 9.54 -2.41 11.40
CA ASP A 151 8.76 -2.72 10.22
C ASP A 151 7.27 -2.61 10.51
N ARG A 152 6.54 -1.86 9.67
CA ARG A 152 5.10 -1.67 9.85
C ARG A 152 4.31 -2.46 8.83
N THR A 153 3.11 -2.87 9.24
CA THR A 153 2.10 -3.41 8.31
C THR A 153 1.11 -2.31 8.00
N PHE A 154 0.74 -2.15 6.73
CA PHE A 154 -0.20 -1.16 6.23
C PHE A 154 -1.41 -1.86 5.61
N VAL A 155 -2.56 -1.23 5.73
CA VAL A 155 -3.82 -1.64 5.09
C VAL A 155 -4.40 -0.45 4.33
N PHE A 156 -5.12 -0.72 3.24
CA PHE A 156 -5.80 0.33 2.47
C PHE A 156 -7.25 0.46 2.91
N ARG A 157 -7.73 1.70 2.98
CA ARG A 157 -9.11 2.03 3.38
C ARG A 157 -9.66 3.13 2.48
N PRO A 158 -10.97 3.09 2.18
CA PRO A 158 -11.63 4.22 1.55
C PRO A 158 -11.84 5.35 2.57
N TYR A 159 -11.74 6.60 2.12
CA TYR A 159 -12.19 7.78 2.87
C TYR A 159 -12.56 8.87 1.88
N LYS A 160 -13.78 9.44 1.99
CA LYS A 160 -14.27 10.51 1.10
C LYS A 160 -13.91 10.28 -0.38
N ASP A 161 -14.23 9.09 -0.88
CA ASP A 161 -14.02 8.65 -2.27
C ASP A 161 -12.55 8.47 -2.73
N THR A 162 -11.57 8.62 -1.83
CA THR A 162 -10.15 8.34 -2.08
C THR A 162 -9.65 7.09 -1.32
N CYS A 163 -8.61 6.45 -1.86
CA CYS A 163 -7.86 5.38 -1.22
C CYS A 163 -6.76 5.94 -0.31
N TYR A 164 -6.66 5.44 0.94
CA TYR A 164 -5.57 5.79 1.86
C TYR A 164 -4.93 4.55 2.47
N ALA A 165 -3.60 4.58 2.62
CA ALA A 165 -2.85 3.61 3.41
C ALA A 165 -2.86 3.99 4.90
N VAL A 166 -2.95 3.01 5.79
CA VAL A 166 -2.95 3.21 7.25
C VAL A 166 -2.10 2.14 7.91
N ALA A 167 -1.25 2.52 8.88
CA ALA A 167 -0.47 1.55 9.64
C ALA A 167 -1.38 0.71 10.56
N SER A 168 -1.36 -0.61 10.40
CA SER A 168 -1.96 -1.57 11.31
C SER A 168 -1.30 -1.46 12.68
N GLY A 169 -2.09 -1.27 13.74
CA GLY A 169 -1.60 -1.01 15.10
C GLY A 169 -1.60 0.46 15.52
N SER A 170 -1.91 1.41 14.62
CA SER A 170 -2.23 2.77 15.07
C SER A 170 -3.56 2.70 15.84
N HIS A 171 -3.50 2.86 17.16
CA HIS A 171 -4.67 2.96 18.04
C HIS A 171 -5.54 4.13 17.58
N ARG A 172 -6.51 3.88 16.70
CA ARG A 172 -7.43 4.90 16.22
C ARG A 172 -8.49 5.08 17.31
N SER A 173 -8.62 6.30 17.82
CA SER A 173 -9.79 6.65 18.64
C SER A 173 -11.05 6.38 17.81
N PRO A 174 -12.14 5.85 18.40
CA PRO A 174 -13.39 5.64 17.66
C PRO A 174 -13.80 6.92 16.94
N GLU A 175 -14.22 6.78 15.67
CA GLU A 175 -14.78 7.88 14.87
C GLU A 175 -16.31 7.85 14.96
N GLY A 176 -16.97 9.01 14.91
CA GLY A 176 -18.43 9.15 15.03
C GLY A 176 -18.92 9.46 16.45
N ALA A 177 -20.25 9.42 16.65
CA ALA A 177 -20.88 9.64 17.94
C ALA A 177 -20.94 8.32 18.73
N PHE A 178 -20.24 8.23 19.86
CA PHE A 178 -20.21 7.01 20.67
C PHE A 178 -20.33 7.29 22.17
N PRO A 179 -20.97 6.38 22.93
CA PRO A 179 -21.10 6.51 24.37
C PRO A 179 -19.79 6.19 25.07
N VAL A 180 -19.32 7.10 25.91
CA VAL A 180 -18.21 6.88 26.84
C VAL A 180 -18.82 6.70 28.23
N ARG A 181 -18.46 5.62 28.93
CA ARG A 181 -18.97 5.30 30.27
C ARG A 181 -17.84 5.30 31.32
N GLY A 182 -18.16 5.78 32.52
CA GLY A 182 -17.35 5.63 33.74
C GLY A 182 -15.91 6.14 33.65
N HIS A 183 -15.72 7.46 33.68
CA HIS A 183 -14.37 8.04 33.74
C HIS A 183 -14.30 9.31 34.62
N PHE A 184 -13.12 9.56 35.17
CA PHE A 184 -12.81 10.84 35.83
C PHE A 184 -12.37 11.87 34.81
N ARG A 185 -12.95 13.07 34.86
CA ARG A 185 -12.53 14.21 34.04
C ARG A 185 -11.98 15.31 34.93
N ARG A 186 -10.75 15.75 34.64
CA ARG A 186 -10.12 16.91 35.26
C ARG A 186 -10.25 18.13 34.35
N TYR A 187 -10.76 19.22 34.88
CA TYR A 187 -10.90 20.50 34.19
C TYR A 187 -9.68 21.39 34.42
N LYS A 188 -9.53 22.43 33.57
CA LYS A 188 -8.39 23.36 33.63
C LYS A 188 -8.33 24.16 34.95
N ASP A 189 -9.46 24.32 35.63
CA ASP A 189 -9.59 24.94 36.95
C ASP A 189 -9.19 23.99 38.11
N GLY A 190 -8.81 22.74 37.81
CA GLY A 190 -8.41 21.75 38.79
C GLY A 190 -9.55 20.87 39.32
N LYS A 191 -10.81 21.14 38.96
CA LYS A 191 -11.96 20.34 39.39
C LYS A 191 -11.91 18.93 38.76
N VAL A 192 -12.14 17.89 39.55
CA VAL A 192 -12.26 16.50 39.10
C VAL A 192 -13.70 16.03 39.31
N VAL A 193 -14.32 15.46 38.27
CA VAL A 193 -15.68 14.93 38.34
C VAL A 193 -15.72 13.51 37.79
N TRP A 194 -16.62 12.69 38.33
CA TRP A 194 -17.00 11.40 37.76
C TRP A 194 -18.07 11.60 36.71
N ILE A 195 -17.89 11.04 35.52
CA ILE A 195 -18.87 11.06 34.44
C ILE A 195 -19.36 9.63 34.22
N GLU A 196 -20.64 9.41 34.53
CA GLU A 196 -21.30 8.11 34.39
C GLU A 196 -21.44 7.71 32.92
N SER A 197 -22.00 8.59 32.08
CA SER A 197 -21.96 8.43 30.63
C SER A 197 -22.09 9.76 29.88
N TYR A 198 -21.47 9.87 28.71
CA TYR A 198 -21.71 10.97 27.76
C TYR A 198 -21.45 10.51 26.33
N MET A 199 -22.05 11.19 25.36
CA MET A 199 -21.75 10.96 23.94
C MET A 199 -20.56 11.82 23.51
N LYS A 200 -19.52 11.19 22.97
CA LYS A 200 -18.36 11.86 22.37
C LYS A 200 -18.52 11.86 20.85
N GLY A 201 -18.14 12.94 20.18
CA GLY A 201 -18.19 13.04 18.71
C GLY A 201 -19.56 13.43 18.14
N VAL A 202 -20.35 14.18 18.91
CA VAL A 202 -21.61 14.80 18.46
C VAL A 202 -21.30 16.25 18.08
N GLU A 203 -21.24 16.53 16.78
CA GLU A 203 -21.45 17.86 16.19
C GLU A 203 -22.65 17.75 15.24
#